data_AF-A0A957JEF7-F1
#
_entry.id   AF-A0A957JEF7-F1
#
_cell.length_a   1.000
_cell.length_b   1.000
_cell.length_c   1.000
_cell.angle_alpha   90.00
_cell.angle_beta   90.00
_cell.angle_gamma   90.00
#
_symmetry.space_group_name_H-M   'P 1'
#
loop_
_entity.id
_entity.type
_entity.pdbx_description
1 polymer ?
#
loop_
_entity_poly.entity_id
_entity_poly.type
_entity_poly.pdbx_seq_one_letter_code
_entity_poly.pdbx_strand_id
1 'polypeptide(L)'
;QVIDYKVEDFTQADEQYDLIFDTVGNHAAGTYRRLLPAGGHFVTTTFLPALPFLKPWVALTESKTLHNMMARPNSSDLATVAGWLASGVITPIIDRLYPLAEAPDALRYLTEGHARGKVVVQLLAEPHQASLTQPVPARSHQPHL
;
A
#
# COMPACT_ATOMS: atom_id res chain seq x y z
N GLN A 1 -12.96 -6.79 4.82
CA GLN A 1 -13.96 -5.76 4.46
C GLN A 1 -13.27 -4.57 3.80
N VAL A 2 -14.00 -3.74 3.05
CA VAL A 2 -13.48 -2.48 2.49
C VAL A 2 -14.35 -1.35 3.04
N ILE A 3 -13.72 -0.35 3.64
CA ILE A 3 -14.40 0.80 4.25
C ILE A 3 -14.12 2.04 3.39
N ASP A 4 -15.17 2.69 2.90
CA ASP A 4 -15.03 3.98 2.23
C ASP A 4 -14.97 5.10 3.27
N TYR A 5 -13.77 5.60 3.53
CA TYR A 5 -13.51 6.65 4.52
C TYR A 5 -14.22 7.99 4.23
N LYS A 6 -14.78 8.18 3.03
CA LYS A 6 -15.58 9.37 2.69
C LYS A 6 -17.03 9.25 3.16
N VAL A 7 -17.46 8.03 3.46
CA VAL A 7 -18.84 7.71 3.85
C VAL A 7 -18.87 7.27 5.32
N GLU A 8 -17.88 6.51 5.75
CA GLU A 8 -17.82 5.90 7.08
C GLU A 8 -16.52 6.27 7.81
N ASP A 9 -16.66 6.70 9.08
CA ASP A 9 -15.52 6.89 9.96
C ASP A 9 -15.21 5.58 10.71
N PHE A 10 -14.27 4.80 10.15
CA PHE A 10 -13.81 3.54 10.75
C PHE A 10 -13.30 3.69 12.19
N THR A 11 -12.99 4.93 12.63
CA THR A 11 -12.48 5.19 13.97
C THR A 11 -13.56 5.20 15.03
N GLN A 12 -14.84 5.30 14.64
CA GLN A 12 -16.01 5.23 15.53
C GLN A 12 -16.59 3.82 15.64
N ALA A 13 -16.12 2.88 14.82
CA ALA A 13 -16.54 1.49 14.91
C ALA A 13 -16.01 0.85 16.21
N ASP A 14 -16.80 -0.06 16.79
CA ASP A 14 -16.39 -0.86 17.96
C ASP A 14 -15.42 -2.00 17.60
N GLU A 15 -14.93 -2.03 16.36
CA GLU A 15 -14.04 -3.05 15.85
C GLU A 15 -12.57 -2.77 16.26
N GLN A 16 -11.87 -3.83 16.65
CA GLN A 16 -10.44 -3.79 16.95
C GLN A 16 -9.66 -4.61 15.93
N TYR A 17 -8.42 -4.20 15.66
CA TYR A 17 -7.54 -4.81 14.68
C TYR A 17 -6.25 -5.27 15.36
N ASP A 18 -5.83 -6.51 15.15
CA ASP A 18 -4.56 -7.01 15.71
C ASP A 18 -3.34 -6.32 15.09
N LEU A 19 -3.49 -5.84 13.84
CA LEU A 19 -2.47 -5.12 13.08
C LEU A 19 -3.11 -3.94 12.34
N ILE A 20 -2.54 -2.75 12.52
CA ILE A 20 -2.84 -1.58 11.70
C ILE A 20 -1.59 -1.23 10.90
N PHE A 21 -1.71 -1.22 9.57
CA PHE A 21 -0.65 -0.83 8.65
C PHE A 21 -1.00 0.53 7.99
N ASP A 22 -0.36 1.60 8.44
CA ASP A 22 -0.65 2.97 8.03
C ASP A 22 0.33 3.49 6.96
N THR A 23 -0.19 3.77 5.77
CA THR A 23 0.55 4.31 4.62
C THR A 23 0.22 5.78 4.33
N VAL A 24 -0.70 6.39 5.07
CA VAL A 24 -1.24 7.73 4.81
C VAL A 24 -0.85 8.73 5.91
N GLY A 25 -0.90 8.31 7.18
CA GLY A 25 -0.50 9.14 8.31
C GLY A 25 -1.47 10.29 8.63
N ASN A 26 -2.77 10.10 8.38
CA ASN A 26 -3.80 11.16 8.52
C ASN A 26 -4.57 11.16 9.85
N HIS A 27 -4.31 10.21 10.77
CA HIS A 27 -4.95 10.18 12.09
C HIS A 27 -3.96 10.34 13.24
N ALA A 28 -4.47 10.85 14.37
CA ALA A 28 -3.71 10.97 15.60
C ALA A 28 -3.44 9.60 16.24
N ALA A 29 -2.32 9.49 16.94
CA ALA A 29 -1.90 8.26 17.63
C ALA A 29 -2.96 7.68 18.59
N GLY A 30 -3.70 8.54 19.28
CA GLY A 30 -4.74 8.15 20.23
C GLY A 30 -5.88 7.37 19.57
N THR A 31 -6.16 7.64 18.29
CA THR A 31 -7.15 6.93 17.50
C THR A 31 -6.73 5.48 17.30
N TYR A 32 -5.52 5.24 16.79
CA TYR A 32 -5.00 3.88 16.58
C TYR A 32 -4.89 3.11 17.89
N ARG A 33 -4.57 3.78 19.01
CA ARG A 33 -4.52 3.13 20.32
C ARG A 33 -5.87 2.51 20.72
N ARG A 34 -6.99 3.16 20.43
CA ARG A 34 -8.34 2.64 20.74
C ARG A 34 -8.70 1.44 19.86
N LEU A 35 -8.27 1.47 18.60
CA LEU A 35 -8.56 0.45 17.60
C LEU A 35 -7.67 -0.80 17.70
N LEU A 36 -6.63 -0.80 18.54
CA LEU A 36 -5.79 -1.98 18.78
C LEU A 36 -6.21 -2.68 20.09
N PRO A 37 -6.27 -4.02 20.13
CA PRO A 37 -6.37 -4.78 21.38
C PRO A 37 -5.03 -4.76 22.14
N ALA A 38 -5.03 -5.25 23.38
CA ALA A 38 -3.78 -5.61 24.04
C ALA A 38 -3.05 -6.68 23.19
N GLY A 39 -1.77 -6.49 22.90
CA GLY A 39 -1.00 -7.33 21.98
C GLY A 39 -0.86 -6.73 20.57
N GLY A 40 -1.67 -5.72 20.23
CA GLY A 40 -1.77 -5.21 18.87
C GLY A 40 -0.52 -4.48 18.36
N HIS A 41 -0.35 -4.54 17.04
CA HIS A 41 0.78 -3.97 16.32
C HIS A 41 0.35 -2.77 15.47
N PHE A 42 1.00 -1.63 15.65
CA PHE A 42 0.92 -0.51 14.71
C PHE A 42 2.20 -0.45 13.87
N VAL A 43 2.05 -0.45 12.55
CA VAL A 43 3.16 -0.36 11.59
C VAL A 43 2.87 0.80 10.65
N THR A 44 3.83 1.69 10.42
CA THR A 44 3.63 2.81 9.49
C THR A 44 4.82 3.01 8.55
N THR A 45 4.54 3.39 7.30
CA THR A 45 5.56 3.82 6.32
C THR A 45 5.73 5.34 6.26
N THR A 46 4.87 6.09 6.96
CA THR A 46 4.91 7.55 6.92
C THR A 46 5.96 8.08 7.87
N PHE A 47 6.69 9.10 7.44
CA PHE A 47 7.58 9.83 8.33
C PHE A 47 6.76 10.59 9.37
N LEU A 48 6.69 10.04 10.59
CA LEU A 48 6.14 10.73 11.75
C LEU A 48 7.27 11.55 12.40
N PRO A 49 7.42 12.87 12.13
CA PRO A 49 8.44 13.69 12.81
C PRO A 49 8.28 13.69 14.34
N ALA A 50 7.10 13.33 14.86
CA ALA A 50 6.79 13.21 16.28
C ALA A 50 7.00 11.79 16.88
N LEU A 51 7.49 10.81 16.11
CA LEU A 51 7.78 9.44 16.57
C LEU A 51 8.51 9.34 17.92
N PRO A 52 9.60 10.10 18.19
CA PRO A 52 10.29 10.02 19.47
C PRO A 52 9.42 10.48 20.66
N PHE A 53 8.42 11.33 20.43
CA PHE A 53 7.49 11.81 21.46
C PHE A 53 6.30 10.86 21.70
N LEU A 54 6.03 9.92 20.77
CA LEU A 54 5.04 8.84 20.93
C LEU A 54 5.60 7.61 21.66
N LYS A 55 6.92 7.42 21.71
CA LYS A 55 7.53 6.23 22.35
C LYS A 55 7.11 6.03 23.83
N PRO A 56 7.00 7.08 24.67
CA PRO A 56 6.47 6.94 26.03
C PRO A 56 5.00 6.49 26.07
N TRP A 57 4.22 6.76 25.01
CA TRP A 57 2.79 6.48 24.94
C TRP A 57 2.48 5.00 24.68
N VAL A 58 3.42 4.28 24.08
CA VAL A 58 3.35 2.82 23.85
C VAL A 58 3.95 2.08 25.05
N ALA A 59 5.00 2.62 25.66
CA ALA A 59 5.68 2.01 26.82
C ALA A 59 4.82 1.96 28.10
N LEU A 60 3.82 2.85 28.26
CA LEU A 60 2.91 2.84 29.43
C LEU A 60 1.84 1.74 29.38
N THR A 61 1.72 1.01 28.27
CA THR A 61 0.88 -0.18 28.16
C THR A 61 1.74 -1.31 27.64
N GLU A 62 2.16 -2.22 28.52
CA GLU A 62 3.10 -3.33 28.24
C GLU A 62 2.69 -4.26 27.08
N SER A 63 1.51 -4.07 26.48
CA SER A 63 0.93 -4.97 25.49
C SER A 63 0.93 -4.48 24.04
N LYS A 64 1.19 -3.21 23.71
CA LYS A 64 1.09 -2.72 22.32
C LYS A 64 2.46 -2.36 21.75
N THR A 65 2.65 -2.50 20.44
CA THR A 65 3.93 -2.17 19.78
C THR A 65 3.77 -1.21 18.61
N LEU A 66 4.81 -0.39 18.38
CA LEU A 66 4.86 0.59 17.29
C LEU A 66 6.13 0.38 16.47
N HIS A 67 5.96 0.21 15.16
CA HIS A 67 7.03 0.00 14.20
C HIS A 67 6.99 1.08 13.11
N ASN A 68 8.10 1.75 12.88
CA ASN A 68 8.28 2.54 11.66
C ASN A 68 9.00 1.66 10.63
N MET A 69 8.31 1.35 9.55
CA MET A 69 8.85 0.60 8.43
C MET A 69 9.45 1.57 7.41
N MET A 70 10.75 1.83 7.56
CA MET A 70 11.56 2.46 6.52
C MET A 70 12.15 1.37 5.63
N ALA A 71 11.64 1.24 4.41
CA ALA A 71 12.16 0.27 3.46
C ALA A 71 13.64 0.56 3.17
N ARG A 72 14.51 -0.43 3.43
CA ARG A 72 15.91 -0.42 3.02
C ARG A 72 16.05 -1.35 1.81
N PRO A 73 16.29 -0.82 0.60
CA PRO A 73 16.45 -1.64 -0.58
C PRO A 73 17.56 -2.66 -0.36
N ASN A 74 17.24 -3.94 -0.53
CA ASN A 74 18.23 -5.02 -0.52
C ASN A 74 17.85 -6.07 -1.57
N SER A 75 18.86 -6.78 -2.07
CA SER A 75 18.70 -7.71 -3.19
C SER A 75 17.86 -8.94 -2.83
N SER A 76 17.94 -9.42 -1.59
CA SER A 76 17.21 -10.61 -1.13
C SER A 76 15.70 -10.38 -1.11
N ASP A 77 15.26 -9.26 -0.55
CA ASP A 77 13.84 -8.90 -0.51
C ASP A 77 13.31 -8.64 -1.91
N LEU A 78 14.08 -7.94 -2.77
CA LEU A 78 13.71 -7.73 -4.17
C LEU A 78 13.58 -9.03 -4.95
N ALA A 79 14.49 -10.00 -4.73
CA ALA A 79 14.40 -11.32 -5.35
C ALA A 79 13.14 -12.07 -4.90
N THR A 80 12.76 -11.95 -3.63
CA THR A 80 11.53 -12.53 -3.09
C THR A 80 10.29 -11.93 -3.74
N VAL A 81 10.21 -10.59 -3.81
CA VAL A 81 9.12 -9.87 -4.46
C VAL A 81 9.03 -10.22 -5.95
N ALA A 82 10.17 -10.32 -6.65
CA ALA A 82 10.22 -10.76 -8.04
C ALA A 82 9.69 -12.20 -8.22
N GLY A 83 10.02 -13.10 -7.31
CA GLY A 83 9.48 -14.47 -7.29
C GLY A 83 7.96 -14.50 -7.10
N TRP A 84 7.41 -13.64 -6.25
CA TRP A 84 5.96 -13.51 -6.07
C TRP A 84 5.27 -12.91 -7.30
N LEU A 85 5.91 -11.97 -7.99
CA LEU A 85 5.41 -11.45 -9.26
C LEU A 85 5.38 -12.54 -10.34
N ALA A 86 6.48 -13.28 -10.49
CA ALA A 86 6.60 -14.33 -11.51
C ALA A 86 5.62 -15.50 -11.28
N SER A 87 5.33 -15.82 -10.02
CA SER A 87 4.37 -16.88 -9.66
C SER A 87 2.92 -16.40 -9.58
N GLY A 88 2.66 -15.10 -9.74
CA GLY A 88 1.32 -14.52 -9.68
C GLY A 88 0.74 -14.38 -8.26
N VAL A 89 1.54 -14.62 -7.21
CA VAL A 89 1.14 -14.39 -5.81
C VAL A 89 0.80 -12.92 -5.58
N ILE A 90 1.54 -12.01 -6.21
CA ILE A 90 1.20 -10.59 -6.26
C ILE A 90 1.08 -10.14 -7.72
N THR A 91 0.05 -9.34 -8.01
CA THR A 91 -0.15 -8.72 -9.32
C THR A 91 -0.26 -7.20 -9.13
N PRO A 92 0.64 -6.40 -9.73
CA PRO A 92 0.55 -4.95 -9.63
C PRO A 92 -0.64 -4.44 -10.44
N ILE A 93 -1.42 -3.55 -9.84
CA ILE A 93 -2.47 -2.84 -10.56
C ILE A 93 -1.81 -1.66 -11.26
N ILE A 94 -1.75 -1.72 -12.59
CA ILE A 94 -1.33 -0.60 -13.44
C ILE A 94 -2.59 0.17 -13.82
N ASP A 95 -2.63 1.44 -13.47
CA ASP A 95 -3.79 2.30 -13.78
C ASP A 95 -3.68 2.84 -15.20
N ARG A 96 -2.52 3.42 -15.52
CA ARG A 96 -2.25 4.02 -16.82
C ARG A 96 -0.81 3.79 -17.24
N LEU A 97 -0.64 3.74 -18.56
CA LEU A 97 0.65 3.64 -19.22
C LEU A 97 0.78 4.81 -20.19
N TYR A 98 1.88 5.54 -20.08
CA TYR A 98 2.20 6.69 -20.91
C TYR A 98 3.51 6.43 -21.65
N PRO A 99 3.65 6.76 -22.95
CA PRO A 99 4.97 6.83 -23.56
C PRO A 99 5.81 7.92 -22.89
N LEU A 100 7.14 7.81 -22.96
CA LEU A 100 8.05 8.81 -22.38
C LEU A 100 7.75 10.24 -22.85
N ALA A 101 7.30 10.42 -24.09
CA ALA A 101 6.92 11.73 -24.65
C ALA A 101 5.75 12.40 -23.88
N GLU A 102 4.91 11.60 -23.22
CA GLU A 102 3.75 12.05 -22.44
C GLU A 102 4.03 12.05 -20.93
N ALA A 103 5.29 11.98 -20.50
CA ALA A 103 5.65 12.08 -19.07
C ALA A 103 5.06 13.32 -18.36
N PRO A 104 4.96 14.52 -19.00
CA PRO A 104 4.26 15.66 -18.40
C PRO A 104 2.76 15.39 -18.12
N ASP A 105 2.07 14.69 -19.02
CA ASP A 105 0.67 14.30 -18.82
C ASP A 105 0.53 13.24 -17.72
N ALA A 106 1.44 12.27 -17.67
CA ALA A 106 1.51 11.27 -16.62
C ALA A 106 1.66 11.91 -15.23
N LEU A 107 2.54 12.93 -15.11
CA LEU A 107 2.74 13.65 -13.86
C LEU A 107 1.50 14.47 -13.47
N ARG A 108 0.87 15.18 -14.43
CA ARG A 108 -0.36 15.93 -14.16
C ARG A 108 -1.46 15.01 -13.62
N TYR A 109 -1.70 13.90 -14.30
CA TYR A 109 -2.66 12.89 -13.85
C TYR A 109 -2.36 12.37 -12.44
N LEU A 110 -1.09 12.07 -12.14
CA LEU A 110 -0.67 11.63 -10.81
C LEU A 110 -0.98 12.67 -9.73
N THR A 111 -0.73 13.96 -10.01
CA THR A 111 -0.94 15.05 -9.05
C THR A 111 -2.41 15.35 -8.76
N GLU A 112 -3.34 14.94 -9.62
CA GLU A 112 -4.78 15.06 -9.36
C GLU A 112 -5.28 14.09 -8.27
N GLY A 113 -4.45 13.11 -7.85
CA GLY A 113 -4.78 12.17 -6.78
C GLY A 113 -5.80 11.10 -7.18
N HIS A 114 -6.12 10.97 -8.48
CA HIS A 114 -7.09 10.00 -8.99
C HIS A 114 -6.50 8.62 -9.32
N ALA A 115 -5.20 8.44 -9.15
CA ALA A 115 -4.54 7.18 -9.47
C ALA A 115 -4.98 6.05 -8.53
N ARG A 116 -5.58 5.00 -9.09
CA ARG A 116 -6.04 3.77 -8.40
C ARG A 116 -5.01 2.65 -8.43
N GLY A 117 -3.85 2.91 -9.03
CA GLY A 117 -2.74 1.96 -9.19
C GLY A 117 -1.46 2.70 -9.55
N LYS A 118 -0.47 1.97 -10.08
CA LYS A 118 0.77 2.56 -10.57
C LYS A 118 0.55 3.22 -11.93
N VAL A 119 1.05 4.45 -12.07
CA VAL A 119 1.24 5.12 -13.36
C VAL A 119 2.62 4.73 -13.88
N VAL A 120 2.68 4.16 -15.08
CA VAL A 120 3.91 3.66 -15.68
C VAL A 120 4.27 4.51 -16.89
N VAL A 121 5.53 4.92 -16.97
CA VAL A 121 6.08 5.53 -18.19
C VAL A 121 6.85 4.46 -18.96
N GLN A 122 6.37 4.16 -20.16
CA GLN A 122 7.01 3.23 -21.06
C GLN A 122 8.09 3.94 -21.87
N LEU A 123 9.31 3.44 -21.72
CA LEU A 123 10.38 3.72 -22.66
C LEU A 123 10.09 2.90 -23.92
N LEU A 124 10.05 3.54 -25.09
CA LEU A 124 10.02 2.79 -26.35
C LEU A 124 11.29 1.93 -26.38
N ALA A 125 11.11 0.62 -26.26
CA ALA A 125 12.18 -0.31 -26.51
C ALA A 125 12.41 -0.34 -28.02
N GLU A 126 13.66 -0.13 -28.46
CA GLU A 126 14.12 -0.77 -29.70
C GLU A 126 13.75 -2.27 -29.63
N PRO A 127 13.41 -2.95 -30.75
CA PRO A 127 12.59 -4.18 -30.80
C PRO A 127 13.08 -5.45 -30.08
N HIS A 128 14.00 -5.40 -29.11
CA HIS A 128 14.54 -6.59 -28.47
C HIS A 128 13.75 -7.13 -27.26
N GLN A 129 12.69 -6.49 -26.74
CA GLN A 129 11.97 -7.02 -25.56
C GLN A 129 10.44 -6.82 -25.60
N ALA A 130 9.77 -7.47 -26.56
CA ALA A 130 8.33 -7.67 -26.54
C ALA A 130 7.97 -8.90 -25.68
N SER A 131 8.00 -8.79 -24.34
CA SER A 131 7.44 -9.85 -23.47
C SER A 131 7.02 -9.34 -22.08
N LEU A 132 6.36 -8.18 -22.00
CA LEU A 132 5.77 -7.68 -20.75
C LEU A 132 4.28 -7.34 -20.82
N THR A 133 3.58 -7.72 -21.88
CA THR A 133 2.12 -7.51 -21.96
C THR A 133 1.46 -8.70 -22.63
N GLN A 134 1.09 -9.71 -21.83
CA GLN A 134 -0.16 -10.43 -22.08
C GLN A 134 -1.17 -9.93 -21.06
N PRO A 135 -2.35 -9.44 -21.49
CA PRO A 135 -3.43 -9.15 -20.56
C PRO A 135 -3.87 -10.43 -19.86
N VAL A 136 -4.08 -10.35 -18.54
CA VAL A 136 -4.66 -11.44 -17.75
C VAL A 136 -6.03 -11.79 -18.37
N PRO A 137 -6.28 -13.06 -18.75
CA PRO A 137 -7.55 -13.42 -19.35
C PRO A 137 -8.68 -13.15 -18.34
N ALA A 138 -9.76 -12.52 -18.83
CA ALA A 138 -10.95 -12.30 -18.05
C ALA A 138 -11.44 -13.64 -17.49
N ARG A 139 -11.63 -13.72 -16.17
CA ARG A 139 -12.21 -14.91 -15.53
C ARG A 139 -13.57 -15.19 -16.16
N SER A 140 -13.72 -16.36 -16.76
CA SER A 140 -15.02 -16.88 -17.14
C SER A 140 -15.84 -17.09 -15.87
N HIS A 141 -16.94 -16.35 -15.76
CA HIS A 141 -18.00 -16.66 -14.81
C HIS A 141 -18.57 -18.04 -15.19
N GLN A 142 -18.22 -19.07 -14.43
CA GLN A 142 -19.04 -20.29 -14.39
C GLN A 142 -20.14 -20.07 -13.34
N PRO A 143 -21.43 -20.20 -13.70
CA PRO A 143 -22.49 -20.24 -12.73
C PRO A 143 -22.44 -21.59 -12.01
N HIS A 144 -22.38 -21.56 -10.68
CA HIS A 144 -22.54 -22.74 -9.85
C HIS A 144 -24.00 -23.22 -9.93
N LEU A 145 -24.19 -24.48 -10.29
CA LEU A 145 -25.35 -25.28 -9.91
C LEU A 145 -25.08 -25.89 -8.53
#